data_AF-A0A2S3HXX6-F1
#
_entry.id   AF-A0A2S3HXX6-F1
#
_cell.length_a   1.000
_cell.length_b   1.000
_cell.length_c   1.000
_cell.angle_alpha   90.00
_cell.angle_beta   90.00
_cell.angle_gamma   90.00
#
_symmetry.space_group_name_H-M   'P 1'
#
loop_
_entity.id
_entity.type
_entity.pdbx_description
1 polymer ?
#
loop_
_entity_poly.entity_id
_entity_poly.type
_entity_poly.pdbx_seq_one_letter_code
_entity_poly.pdbx_strand_id
1 'polypeptide(L)'
;MAAEAPWTGRVRERAFEAEGLCDHARGMLCGAAAHLELLMDVADAQGGRSRAELVAVELFSANIGFASAAATMAAAELLARRRAATGPTAPLPSVDDIPMDHAFERSALGMLQEARVYAEGAYDTVGSCCDRLLTAYNLLDHLGLPGVDGFVDAERDAAHGYLVVAENLAGVSAAYSYTALCLLFRD
;
A
#
# COMPACT_ATOMS: atom_id res chain seq x y z
N MET A 1 -31.85 -0.99 -22.53
CA MET A 1 -30.91 -0.82 -21.42
C MET A 1 -30.67 -2.19 -20.82
N ALA A 2 -29.47 -2.74 -20.96
CA ALA A 2 -29.10 -3.95 -20.21
C ALA A 2 -28.98 -3.54 -18.74
N ALA A 3 -29.59 -4.31 -17.83
CA ALA A 3 -29.41 -4.08 -16.40
C ALA A 3 -27.94 -4.37 -16.04
N GLU A 4 -27.30 -3.44 -15.32
CA GLU A 4 -25.96 -3.65 -14.80
C GLU A 4 -25.91 -4.97 -14.03
N ALA A 5 -24.90 -5.80 -14.29
CA ALA A 5 -24.77 -7.06 -13.57
C ALA A 5 -24.64 -6.75 -12.06
N PRO A 6 -25.44 -7.37 -11.17
CA PRO A 6 -25.51 -6.99 -9.75
C PRO A 6 -24.19 -7.02 -8.96
N TRP A 7 -23.15 -7.63 -9.55
CA TRP A 7 -21.82 -7.73 -8.96
C TRP A 7 -20.89 -6.58 -9.33
N THR A 8 -21.13 -5.89 -10.45
CA THR A 8 -20.32 -4.75 -10.92
C THR A 8 -20.32 -3.61 -9.91
N GLY A 9 -21.48 -3.25 -9.35
CA GLY A 9 -21.58 -2.27 -8.26
C GLY A 9 -20.75 -2.63 -7.01
N ARG A 10 -20.66 -3.92 -6.66
CA ARG A 10 -19.82 -4.37 -5.53
C ARG A 10 -18.33 -4.27 -5.85
N VAL A 11 -17.93 -4.56 -7.09
CA VAL A 11 -16.54 -4.37 -7.52
C VAL A 11 -16.17 -2.88 -7.50
N ARG A 12 -17.07 -1.98 -7.91
CA ARG A 12 -16.88 -0.52 -7.81
C ARG A 12 -16.66 -0.07 -6.37
N GLU A 13 -17.53 -0.49 -5.45
CA GLU A 13 -17.39 -0.17 -4.02
C GLU A 13 -16.00 -0.55 -3.49
N ARG A 14 -15.50 -1.73 -3.87
CA ARG A 14 -14.18 -2.21 -3.45
C ARG A 14 -13.04 -1.49 -4.12
N ALA A 15 -13.15 -1.13 -5.39
CA ALA A 15 -12.13 -0.32 -6.09
C ALA A 15 -11.98 1.05 -5.43
N PHE A 16 -13.10 1.71 -5.10
CA PHE A 16 -13.13 2.99 -4.40
C PHE A 16 -12.54 2.90 -2.98
N GLU A 17 -12.94 1.86 -2.22
CA GLU A 17 -12.38 1.62 -0.88
C GLU A 17 -10.86 1.39 -0.94
N ALA A 18 -10.38 0.60 -1.91
CA ALA A 18 -8.96 0.28 -2.03
C ALA A 18 -8.12 1.50 -2.47
N GLU A 19 -8.64 2.34 -3.38
CA GLU A 19 -8.04 3.63 -3.73
C GLU A 19 -7.86 4.51 -2.48
N GLY A 20 -8.95 4.74 -1.74
CA GLY A 20 -8.94 5.59 -0.55
C GLY A 20 -7.98 5.08 0.54
N LEU A 21 -7.90 3.76 0.73
CA LEU A 21 -6.94 3.14 1.65
C LEU A 21 -5.49 3.37 1.22
N CYS A 22 -5.18 3.23 -0.08
CA CYS A 22 -3.83 3.47 -0.61
C CYS A 22 -3.45 4.94 -0.52
N ASP A 23 -4.34 5.86 -0.87
CA ASP A 23 -4.10 7.31 -0.78
C ASP A 23 -3.93 7.78 0.67
N HIS A 24 -4.75 7.27 1.59
CA HIS A 24 -4.60 7.57 3.00
C HIS A 24 -3.25 7.06 3.54
N ALA A 25 -2.89 5.82 3.23
CA ALA A 25 -1.61 5.23 3.61
C ALA A 25 -0.44 6.03 3.03
N ARG A 26 -0.54 6.45 1.77
CA ARG A 26 0.44 7.33 1.12
C ARG A 26 0.63 8.65 1.87
N GLY A 27 -0.47 9.29 2.30
CA GLY A 27 -0.40 10.52 3.09
C GLY A 27 0.37 10.34 4.40
N MET A 28 0.20 9.20 5.07
CA MET A 28 0.97 8.86 6.28
C MET A 28 2.45 8.65 5.97
N LEU A 29 2.80 8.00 4.86
CA LEU A 29 4.20 7.83 4.45
C LEU A 29 4.88 9.16 4.14
N CYS A 30 4.15 10.12 3.54
CA CYS A 30 4.67 11.46 3.30
C CYS A 30 4.98 12.21 4.61
N GLY A 31 4.11 12.07 5.63
CA GLY A 31 4.36 12.61 6.98
C GLY A 31 5.61 11.98 7.61
N ALA A 32 5.71 10.66 7.52
CA ALA A 32 6.84 9.89 8.05
C ALA A 32 8.17 10.28 7.39
N ALA A 33 8.17 10.49 6.08
CA ALA A 33 9.34 10.93 5.34
C ALA A 33 9.84 12.28 5.83
N ALA A 34 8.94 13.25 6.05
CA ALA A 34 9.30 14.57 6.58
C ALA A 34 9.97 14.50 7.96
N HIS A 35 9.59 13.53 8.81
CA HIS A 35 10.25 13.31 10.09
C HIS A 35 11.67 12.73 9.95
N LEU A 36 11.91 11.91 8.93
CA LEU A 36 13.22 11.32 8.65
C LEU A 36 14.16 12.26 7.88
N GLU A 37 13.70 13.40 7.35
CA GLU A 37 14.61 14.43 6.79
C GLU A 37 15.53 15.06 7.84
N LEU A 38 15.14 14.99 9.12
CA LEU A 38 15.91 15.52 10.24
C LEU A 38 16.95 14.52 10.72
N LEU A 39 18.19 14.98 10.87
CA LEU A 39 19.30 14.17 11.39
C LEU A 39 18.98 13.57 12.76
N MET A 40 19.25 12.29 12.92
CA MET A 40 19.25 11.61 14.22
C MET A 40 20.70 11.55 14.69
N ASP A 41 21.05 12.33 15.70
CA ASP A 41 22.38 12.31 16.28
C ASP A 41 22.33 11.74 17.70
N VAL A 42 23.45 11.17 18.13
CA VAL A 42 23.53 10.49 19.41
C VAL A 42 23.61 11.49 20.57
N ALA A 43 24.02 12.74 20.32
CA ALA A 43 24.02 13.81 21.32
C ALA A 43 22.59 14.26 21.70
N ASP A 44 21.65 14.18 20.77
CA ASP A 44 20.20 14.34 20.91
C ASP A 44 19.48 12.99 20.72
N ALA A 45 19.98 11.94 21.38
CA ALA A 45 19.37 10.62 21.33
C ALA A 45 17.86 10.64 21.68
N GLN A 46 17.45 11.50 22.63
CA GLN A 46 16.04 11.60 23.00
C GLN A 46 15.19 12.19 21.86
N GLY A 47 15.64 13.27 21.22
CA GLY A 47 14.93 13.83 20.08
C GLY A 47 14.90 12.88 18.88
N GLY A 48 15.98 12.12 18.65
CA GLY A 48 16.02 11.05 17.65
C GLY A 48 15.00 9.95 17.92
N ARG A 49 14.91 9.46 19.17
CA ARG A 49 13.94 8.42 19.57
C ARG A 49 12.50 8.88 19.43
N SER A 50 12.18 10.08 19.91
CA SER A 50 10.81 10.60 19.79
C SER A 50 10.37 10.73 18.33
N ARG A 51 11.30 11.09 17.42
CA ARG A 51 11.02 11.10 15.97
C ARG A 51 10.82 9.70 15.41
N ALA A 52 11.68 8.75 15.74
CA ALA A 52 11.53 7.36 15.31
C ALA A 52 10.22 6.72 15.80
N GLU A 53 9.79 7.03 17.03
CA GLU A 53 8.50 6.59 17.58
C GLU A 53 7.30 7.16 16.81
N LEU A 54 7.33 8.46 16.46
CA LEU A 54 6.30 9.09 15.64
C LEU A 54 6.21 8.42 14.26
N VAL A 55 7.36 8.24 13.60
CA VAL A 55 7.44 7.55 12.31
C VAL A 55 6.87 6.14 12.44
N ALA A 56 7.26 5.37 13.47
CA ALA A 56 6.77 4.01 13.67
C ALA A 56 5.23 3.92 13.77
N VAL A 57 4.57 4.90 14.39
CA VAL A 57 3.09 4.97 14.46
C VAL A 57 2.47 5.16 13.08
N GLU A 58 3.05 6.04 12.27
CA GLU A 58 2.59 6.30 10.90
C GLU A 58 2.82 5.07 10.00
N LEU A 59 3.98 4.42 10.11
CA LEU A 59 4.29 3.19 9.36
C LEU A 59 3.36 2.04 9.72
N PHE A 60 3.06 1.85 11.01
CA PHE A 60 2.11 0.84 11.45
C PHE A 60 0.72 1.07 10.85
N SER A 61 0.26 2.33 10.86
CA SER A 61 -1.03 2.71 10.30
C SER A 61 -1.06 2.53 8.77
N ALA A 62 0.01 2.92 8.08
CA ALA A 62 0.15 2.71 6.63
C ALA A 62 0.14 1.22 6.27
N ASN A 63 0.83 0.36 7.03
CA ASN A 63 0.81 -1.08 6.84
C ASN A 63 -0.58 -1.69 6.96
N ILE A 64 -1.37 -1.26 7.96
CA ILE A 64 -2.78 -1.69 8.08
C ILE A 64 -3.55 -1.25 6.83
N GLY A 65 -3.33 -0.03 6.36
CA GLY A 65 -3.94 0.51 5.14
C GLY A 65 -3.63 -0.35 3.91
N PHE A 66 -2.36 -0.67 3.66
CA PHE A 66 -1.95 -1.50 2.52
C PHE A 66 -2.48 -2.93 2.59
N ALA A 67 -2.40 -3.57 3.77
CA ALA A 67 -2.95 -4.90 3.96
C ALA A 67 -4.47 -4.93 3.73
N SER A 68 -5.17 -3.91 4.19
CA SER A 68 -6.62 -3.75 3.99
C SER A 68 -6.95 -3.51 2.52
N ALA A 69 -6.19 -2.65 1.84
CA ALA A 69 -6.36 -2.38 0.41
C ALA A 69 -6.16 -3.64 -0.43
N ALA A 70 -5.07 -4.38 -0.19
CA ALA A 70 -4.78 -5.64 -0.89
C ALA A 70 -5.89 -6.68 -0.66
N ALA A 71 -6.37 -6.82 0.58
CA ALA A 71 -7.47 -7.72 0.92
C ALA A 71 -8.79 -7.30 0.21
N THR A 72 -9.07 -6.00 0.15
CA THR A 72 -10.24 -5.43 -0.53
C THR A 72 -10.20 -5.71 -2.04
N MET A 73 -9.06 -5.52 -2.68
CA MET A 73 -8.84 -5.84 -4.10
C MET A 73 -8.98 -7.34 -4.37
N ALA A 74 -8.37 -8.20 -3.53
CA ALA A 74 -8.50 -9.66 -3.64
C ALA A 74 -9.96 -10.12 -3.46
N ALA A 75 -10.71 -9.49 -2.56
CA ALA A 75 -12.12 -9.78 -2.38
C ALA A 75 -12.97 -9.35 -3.58
N ALA A 76 -12.63 -8.25 -4.25
CA ALA A 76 -13.27 -7.82 -5.49
C ALA A 76 -13.07 -8.86 -6.60
N GLU A 77 -11.84 -9.36 -6.76
CA GLU A 77 -11.49 -10.43 -7.71
C GLU A 77 -12.31 -11.70 -7.44
N LEU A 78 -12.32 -12.16 -6.19
CA LEU A 78 -13.06 -13.36 -5.78
C LEU A 78 -14.57 -13.22 -6.05
N LEU A 79 -15.13 -12.04 -5.76
CA LEU A 79 -16.55 -11.77 -5.97
C LEU A 79 -16.89 -11.82 -7.46
N ALA A 80 -16.09 -11.15 -8.30
CA ALA A 80 -16.29 -11.15 -9.74
C ALA A 80 -16.20 -12.58 -10.32
N ARG A 81 -15.16 -13.33 -9.97
CA ARG A 81 -14.96 -14.72 -10.45
C ARG A 81 -16.11 -15.66 -10.06
N ARG A 82 -16.71 -15.47 -8.88
CA ARG A 82 -17.89 -16.25 -8.45
C ARG A 82 -19.17 -15.85 -9.16
N ARG A 83 -19.33 -14.56 -9.49
CA ARG A 83 -20.57 -14.00 -10.02
C ARG A 83 -20.65 -14.02 -11.54
N ALA A 84 -19.50 -14.05 -12.22
CA ALA A 84 -19.40 -14.25 -13.66
C ALA A 84 -19.43 -15.74 -14.06
N ALA A 85 -19.30 -16.66 -13.10
CA ALA A 85 -19.44 -18.10 -13.35
C ALA A 85 -20.90 -18.50 -13.61
N THR A 86 -21.09 -19.61 -14.34
CA THR A 86 -22.42 -20.20 -14.60
C THR A 86 -23.10 -20.76 -13.34
N GLY A 87 -22.36 -20.93 -12.25
CA GLY A 87 -22.88 -21.31 -10.94
C GLY A 87 -22.02 -20.77 -9.79
N PRO A 88 -22.62 -20.35 -8.66
CA PRO A 88 -21.91 -19.66 -7.58
C PRO A 88 -20.93 -20.53 -6.79
N THR A 89 -21.03 -21.86 -6.92
CA THR A 89 -20.19 -22.84 -6.22
C THR A 89 -18.92 -23.21 -6.99
N ALA A 90 -18.79 -22.79 -8.24
CA ALA A 90 -17.63 -23.03 -9.09
C ALA A 90 -17.13 -21.68 -9.67
N PRO A 91 -16.32 -20.91 -8.91
CA PRO A 91 -15.76 -19.66 -9.40
C PRO A 91 -14.91 -19.89 -10.65
N LEU A 92 -14.83 -18.88 -11.52
CA LEU A 92 -13.93 -18.90 -12.67
C LEU A 92 -12.47 -19.09 -12.22
N PRO A 93 -11.64 -19.84 -12.98
CA PRO A 93 -10.22 -20.03 -12.67
C PRO A 93 -9.41 -18.74 -12.71
N SER A 94 -9.68 -17.86 -13.68
CA SER A 94 -9.05 -16.54 -13.85
C SER A 94 -10.10 -15.44 -14.05
N VAL A 95 -9.68 -14.19 -13.86
CA VAL A 95 -10.40 -13.00 -14.35
C VAL A 95 -10.50 -13.03 -15.88
N ASP A 96 -9.51 -13.60 -16.57
CA ASP A 96 -9.51 -13.71 -18.03
C ASP A 96 -10.66 -14.57 -18.58
N ASP A 97 -11.15 -15.51 -17.78
CA ASP A 97 -12.25 -16.40 -18.12
C ASP A 97 -13.63 -15.73 -18.00
N ILE A 98 -13.70 -14.47 -17.53
CA ILE A 98 -14.93 -13.69 -17.53
C ILE A 98 -15.41 -13.56 -18.99
N PRO A 99 -16.71 -13.67 -19.30
CA PRO A 99 -17.23 -13.53 -20.66
C PRO A 99 -16.94 -12.19 -21.38
N MET A 100 -16.85 -12.20 -22.72
CA MET A 100 -16.44 -11.04 -23.54
C MET A 100 -17.42 -9.86 -23.55
N ASP A 101 -18.69 -10.11 -23.24
CA ASP A 101 -19.70 -9.08 -22.98
C ASP A 101 -19.42 -8.26 -21.71
N HIS A 102 -18.53 -8.74 -20.84
CA HIS A 102 -18.03 -8.03 -19.65
C HIS A 102 -16.56 -7.57 -19.81
N ALA A 103 -16.20 -7.07 -21.00
CA ALA A 103 -14.82 -6.69 -21.30
C ALA A 103 -14.28 -5.56 -20.39
N PHE A 104 -15.11 -4.57 -20.05
CA PHE A 104 -14.70 -3.47 -19.18
C PHE A 104 -14.46 -3.95 -17.76
N GLU A 105 -15.32 -4.83 -17.24
CA GLU A 105 -15.15 -5.42 -15.92
C GLU A 105 -13.90 -6.29 -15.86
N ARG A 106 -13.62 -7.08 -16.91
CA ARG A 106 -12.36 -7.84 -17.02
C ARG A 106 -11.15 -6.91 -16.94
N SER A 107 -11.14 -5.83 -17.73
CA SER A 107 -10.05 -4.86 -17.70
C SER A 107 -9.92 -4.17 -16.34
N ALA A 108 -11.03 -3.79 -15.70
CA ALA A 108 -11.02 -3.19 -14.38
C ALA A 108 -10.45 -4.14 -13.32
N LEU A 109 -10.81 -5.42 -13.38
CA LEU A 109 -10.27 -6.44 -12.47
C LEU A 109 -8.77 -6.68 -12.71
N GLY A 110 -8.30 -6.65 -13.96
CA GLY A 110 -6.87 -6.66 -14.26
C GLY A 110 -6.14 -5.47 -13.63
N MET A 111 -6.72 -4.27 -13.70
CA MET A 111 -6.16 -3.09 -13.02
C MET A 111 -6.13 -3.26 -11.50
N LEU A 112 -7.16 -3.86 -10.89
CA LEU A 112 -7.17 -4.15 -9.45
C LEU A 112 -6.16 -5.24 -9.04
N GLN A 113 -5.86 -6.20 -9.91
CA GLN A 113 -4.81 -7.19 -9.66
C GLN A 113 -3.42 -6.54 -9.63
N GLU A 114 -3.14 -5.67 -10.59
CA GLU A 114 -1.90 -4.89 -10.61
C GLU A 114 -1.82 -3.94 -9.41
N ALA A 115 -2.91 -3.23 -9.09
CA ALA A 115 -2.99 -2.40 -7.89
C ALA A 115 -2.65 -3.19 -6.62
N ARG A 116 -3.14 -4.44 -6.51
CA ARG A 116 -2.85 -5.31 -5.36
C ARG A 116 -1.35 -5.59 -5.26
N VAL A 117 -0.70 -5.92 -6.36
CA VAL A 117 0.76 -6.16 -6.39
C VAL A 117 1.52 -4.92 -5.90
N TYR A 118 1.10 -3.73 -6.30
CA TYR A 118 1.73 -2.49 -5.82
C TYR A 118 1.44 -2.22 -4.33
N ALA A 119 0.24 -2.50 -3.85
CA ALA A 119 -0.09 -2.38 -2.42
C ALA A 119 0.71 -3.36 -1.55
N GLU A 120 0.86 -4.61 -2.00
CA GLU A 120 1.70 -5.63 -1.34
C GLU A 120 3.18 -5.22 -1.37
N GLY A 121 3.67 -4.72 -2.50
CA GLY A 121 5.03 -4.18 -2.59
C GLY A 121 5.27 -2.98 -1.66
N ALA A 122 4.29 -2.08 -1.52
CA ALA A 122 4.38 -0.97 -0.58
C ALA A 122 4.45 -1.47 0.87
N TYR A 123 3.63 -2.45 1.24
CA TYR A 123 3.64 -3.11 2.54
C TYR A 123 5.03 -3.71 2.88
N ASP A 124 5.60 -4.49 1.96
CA ASP A 124 6.92 -5.11 2.16
C ASP A 124 8.03 -4.05 2.29
N THR A 125 7.91 -2.97 1.53
CA THR A 125 8.85 -1.85 1.56
C THR A 125 8.78 -1.10 2.89
N VAL A 126 7.58 -0.88 3.45
CA VAL A 126 7.42 -0.32 4.79
C VAL A 126 8.04 -1.23 5.85
N GLY A 127 7.91 -2.56 5.72
CA GLY A 127 8.62 -3.52 6.57
C GLY A 127 10.14 -3.29 6.57
N SER A 128 10.72 -3.14 5.38
CA SER A 128 12.16 -2.83 5.23
C SER A 128 12.53 -1.48 5.87
N CYS A 129 11.67 -0.47 5.76
CA CYS A 129 11.86 0.80 6.44
C CYS A 129 11.87 0.65 7.97
N CYS A 130 10.93 -0.11 8.52
CA CYS A 130 10.84 -0.36 9.97
C CYS A 130 12.12 -1.00 10.52
N ASP A 131 12.69 -1.98 9.80
CA ASP A 131 13.94 -2.64 10.22
C ASP A 131 15.12 -1.67 10.28
N ARG A 132 15.22 -0.79 9.28
CA ARG A 132 16.26 0.26 9.22
C ARG A 132 16.08 1.28 10.34
N LEU A 133 14.85 1.75 10.54
CA LEU A 133 14.54 2.71 11.59
C LEU A 133 14.79 2.13 12.99
N LEU A 134 14.43 0.87 13.21
CA LEU A 134 14.72 0.17 14.48
C LEU A 134 16.23 0.05 14.71
N THR A 135 17.00 -0.20 13.66
CA THR A 135 18.47 -0.23 13.74
C THR A 135 19.02 1.15 14.12
N ALA A 136 18.58 2.21 13.44
CA ALA A 136 18.95 3.59 13.77
C ALA A 136 18.57 3.95 15.23
N TYR A 137 17.36 3.57 15.66
CA TYR A 137 16.86 3.77 17.02
C TYR A 137 17.78 3.12 18.07
N ASN A 138 18.14 1.84 17.87
CA ASN A 138 18.99 1.10 18.81
C ASN A 138 20.42 1.68 18.87
N LEU A 139 20.94 2.19 17.75
CA LEU A 139 22.26 2.82 17.70
C LEU A 139 22.35 4.09 18.56
N LEU A 140 21.23 4.77 18.83
CA LEU A 140 21.18 5.94 19.72
C LEU A 140 21.55 5.63 21.17
N ASP A 141 21.59 4.36 21.60
CA ASP A 141 22.04 3.97 22.95
C ASP A 141 23.56 3.95 23.11
N HIS A 142 24.32 4.16 22.02
CA HIS A 142 25.76 3.89 21.98
C HIS A 142 26.65 5.14 21.86
N LEU A 143 26.38 6.17 22.69
CA LEU A 143 27.12 7.44 22.82
C LEU A 143 28.66 7.33 22.87
N GLY A 144 29.22 6.22 23.33
CA GLY A 144 30.67 6.02 23.47
C GLY A 144 31.36 5.38 22.25
N LEU A 145 30.61 4.97 21.22
CA LEU A 145 31.18 4.28 20.06
C LEU A 145 31.67 5.28 19.01
N PRO A 146 32.96 5.24 18.61
CA PRO A 146 33.46 6.12 17.57
C PRO A 146 32.73 5.90 16.24
N GLY A 147 32.23 6.99 15.65
CA GLY A 147 31.55 6.96 14.34
C GLY A 147 30.09 6.49 14.37
N VAL A 148 29.49 6.30 15.55
CA VAL A 148 28.09 5.87 15.70
C VAL A 148 27.10 6.80 14.98
N ASP A 149 27.33 8.12 15.01
CA ASP A 149 26.46 9.09 14.33
C ASP A 149 26.38 8.82 12.82
N GLY A 150 27.48 8.41 12.19
CA GLY A 150 27.50 8.07 10.77
C GLY A 150 26.71 6.79 10.46
N PHE A 151 26.67 5.83 11.38
CA PHE A 151 25.83 4.63 11.23
C PHE A 151 24.36 4.95 11.46
N VAL A 152 24.03 5.77 12.46
CA VAL A 152 22.66 6.23 12.69
C VAL A 152 22.13 6.96 11.45
N ASP A 153 22.93 7.87 10.89
CA ASP A 153 22.54 8.65 9.71
C ASP A 153 22.36 7.77 8.47
N ALA A 154 23.26 6.79 8.25
CA ALA A 154 23.13 5.85 7.14
C ALA A 154 21.87 4.97 7.24
N GLU A 155 21.52 4.49 8.43
CA GLU A 155 20.30 3.70 8.64
C GLU A 155 19.04 4.57 8.52
N ARG A 156 19.06 5.82 9.00
CA ARG A 156 18.00 6.83 8.78
C ARG A 156 17.79 7.08 7.28
N ASP A 157 18.86 7.35 6.54
CA ASP A 157 18.80 7.61 5.09
C ASP A 157 18.27 6.39 4.32
N ALA A 158 18.70 5.18 4.71
CA ALA A 158 18.16 3.96 4.12
C ALA A 158 16.65 3.80 4.41
N ALA A 159 16.21 4.05 5.65
CA ALA A 159 14.80 4.05 6.02
C ALA A 159 14.00 5.06 5.17
N HIS A 160 14.50 6.29 5.05
CA HIS A 160 13.89 7.33 4.22
C HIS A 160 13.79 6.90 2.74
N GLY A 161 14.83 6.28 2.19
CA GLY A 161 14.82 5.73 0.84
C GLY A 161 13.70 4.70 0.62
N TYR A 162 13.48 3.80 1.58
CA TYR A 162 12.37 2.86 1.53
C TYR A 162 11.00 3.56 1.61
N LEU A 163 10.85 4.62 2.40
CA LEU A 163 9.59 5.39 2.43
C LEU A 163 9.22 5.99 1.09
N VAL A 164 10.19 6.59 0.39
CA VAL A 164 9.97 7.18 -0.94
C VAL A 164 9.51 6.11 -1.94
N VAL A 165 10.10 4.91 -1.89
CA VAL A 165 9.67 3.79 -2.73
C VAL A 165 8.26 3.33 -2.38
N ALA A 166 7.95 3.15 -1.09
CA ALA A 166 6.63 2.74 -0.62
C ALA A 166 5.55 3.77 -0.98
N GLU A 167 5.85 5.07 -0.86
CA GLU A 167 4.94 6.16 -1.25
C GLU A 167 4.62 6.10 -2.75
N ASN A 168 5.64 5.90 -3.58
CA ASN A 168 5.45 5.79 -5.03
C ASN A 168 4.58 4.56 -5.38
N LEU A 169 4.86 3.40 -4.77
CA LEU A 169 4.06 2.19 -4.96
C LEU A 169 2.61 2.40 -4.53
N ALA A 170 2.38 3.06 -3.39
CA ALA A 170 1.05 3.42 -2.92
C ALA A 170 0.31 4.31 -3.91
N GLY A 171 0.99 5.32 -4.48
CA GLY A 171 0.43 6.20 -5.50
C GLY A 171 0.07 5.47 -6.79
N VAL A 172 0.90 4.54 -7.24
CA VAL A 172 0.61 3.70 -8.41
C VAL A 172 -0.59 2.78 -8.14
N SER A 173 -0.63 2.15 -6.96
CA SER A 173 -1.76 1.32 -6.53
C SER A 173 -3.09 2.08 -6.53
N ALA A 174 -3.10 3.28 -5.96
CA ALA A 174 -4.28 4.16 -5.95
C ALA A 174 -4.70 4.53 -7.39
N ALA A 175 -3.76 4.91 -8.24
CA ALA A 175 -4.03 5.27 -9.64
C ALA A 175 -4.63 4.12 -10.45
N TYR A 176 -4.16 2.88 -10.25
CA TYR A 176 -4.73 1.70 -10.89
C TYR A 176 -6.13 1.40 -10.36
N SER A 177 -6.35 1.54 -9.04
CA SER A 177 -7.67 1.38 -8.43
C SER A 177 -8.68 2.40 -8.95
N TYR A 178 -8.26 3.66 -9.09
CA TYR A 178 -9.07 4.72 -9.70
C TYR A 178 -9.35 4.44 -11.18
N THR A 179 -8.35 3.98 -11.94
CA THR A 179 -8.53 3.60 -13.35
C THR A 179 -9.54 2.46 -13.48
N ALA A 180 -9.48 1.46 -12.59
CA ALA A 180 -10.47 0.39 -12.53
C ALA A 180 -11.88 0.95 -12.27
N LEU A 181 -12.00 1.90 -11.33
CA LEU A 181 -13.26 2.57 -11.03
C LEU A 181 -13.82 3.29 -12.27
N CYS A 182 -12.99 4.03 -13.01
CA CYS A 182 -13.39 4.71 -14.25
C CYS A 182 -13.88 3.74 -15.34
N LEU A 183 -13.22 2.58 -15.49
CA LEU A 183 -13.64 1.55 -16.44
C LEU A 183 -15.03 0.98 -16.09
N LEU A 184 -15.33 0.87 -14.80
CA LEU A 184 -16.61 0.36 -14.33
C LEU A 184 -17.75 1.38 -14.45
N PHE A 185 -17.47 2.68 -14.58
CA PHE A 185 -18.48 3.75 -14.74
C PHE A 185 -18.79 4.12 -16.20
N ARG A 186 -18.18 3.45 -17.17
CA ARG A 186 -18.51 3.67 -18.58
C ARG A 186 -19.82 2.97 -18.95
N ASP A 187 -20.89 3.75 -19.08
CA ASP A 187 -22.17 3.36 -19.68
C ASP A 187 -22.10 3.30 -21.22
#